data_AF-A0A497ZPX2-F1
#
_entry.id   AF-A0A497ZPX2-F1
#
_cell.length_a   1.000
_cell.length_b   1.000
_cell.length_c   1.000
_cell.angle_alpha   90.00
_cell.angle_beta   90.00
_cell.angle_gamma   90.00
#
_symmetry.space_group_name_H-M   'P 1'
#
loop_
_entity.id
_entity.type
_entity.pdbx_description
1 polymer ?
#
loop_
_entity_poly.entity_id
_entity_poly.type
_entity_poly.pdbx_seq_one_letter_code
_entity_poly.pdbx_strand_id
1 'polypeptide(L)'
;MSTNTNNAGRGGPGSETGSPHLTELVRQLKLTYRQAGNPSYRTIIRTTSIGLSTSTISRIFTARKPPKWENLTELLLALGVSREDIKTTWHRLWMLADNEANPLTGTDNAGGELLPAGRRPKDVEVCHRCGAWIADTALHTRWHAGVARGEMSPNEQKSVNVARRRR
;
A
#
# COMPACT_ATOMS: atom_id res chain seq x y z
N MET A 1 42.98 15.98 3.71
CA MET A 1 42.28 15.60 4.95
C MET A 1 41.12 14.69 4.57
N SER A 2 41.33 13.37 4.58
CA SER A 2 40.32 12.37 4.18
C SER A 2 40.03 11.48 5.38
N THR A 3 38.88 11.67 6.02
CA THR A 3 38.44 10.85 7.15
C THR A 3 37.81 9.56 6.64
N ASN A 4 38.63 8.51 6.57
CA ASN A 4 38.21 7.15 6.30
C ASN A 4 37.46 6.59 7.52
N THR A 5 36.13 6.59 7.47
CA THR A 5 35.30 6.11 8.57
C THR A 5 35.07 4.61 8.41
N ASN A 6 35.99 3.81 8.96
CA ASN A 6 35.87 2.37 9.09
C ASN A 6 34.76 2.02 10.09
N ASN A 7 33.58 1.69 9.60
CA ASN A 7 32.50 1.13 10.43
C ASN A 7 32.58 -0.40 10.39
N ALA A 8 33.54 -0.95 11.15
CA ALA A 8 33.69 -2.39 11.38
C ALA A 8 32.76 -2.82 12.53
N GLY A 9 31.45 -2.87 12.25
CA GLY A 9 30.46 -3.47 13.15
C GLY A 9 30.55 -4.99 13.07
N ARG A 10 30.98 -5.61 14.18
CA ARG A 10 30.98 -7.06 14.42
C ARG A 10 29.56 -7.61 14.28
N GLY A 11 29.26 -8.24 13.15
CA GLY A 11 28.07 -9.08 12.99
C GLY A 11 28.31 -10.44 13.65
N GLY A 12 27.62 -10.71 14.75
CA GLY A 12 27.55 -12.06 15.31
C GLY A 12 26.80 -12.99 14.36
N PRO A 13 27.18 -14.28 14.24
CA PRO A 13 26.62 -15.25 13.29
C PRO A 13 25.20 -15.74 13.63
N GLY A 14 24.41 -14.98 14.39
CA GLY A 14 23.08 -15.36 14.84
C GLY A 14 21.98 -14.58 14.11
N SER A 15 21.31 -15.25 13.18
CA SER A 15 19.89 -15.00 12.89
C SER A 15 19.48 -13.73 12.11
N GLU A 16 20.28 -13.24 11.16
CA GLU A 16 19.76 -12.36 10.09
C GLU A 16 19.18 -13.20 8.94
N THR A 17 18.21 -14.08 9.21
CA THR A 17 17.30 -14.57 8.16
C THR A 17 16.35 -13.41 7.84
N GLY A 18 16.86 -12.42 7.10
CA GLY A 18 16.04 -11.33 6.59
C GLY A 18 14.86 -11.88 5.78
N SER A 19 13.70 -11.21 5.87
CA SER A 19 12.51 -11.59 5.11
C SER A 19 12.86 -11.88 3.65
N PRO A 20 12.60 -13.10 3.12
CA PRO A 20 12.90 -13.42 1.73
C PRO A 20 12.12 -12.52 0.77
N HIS A 21 10.89 -12.13 1.12
CA HIS A 21 10.07 -11.23 0.29
C HIS A 21 10.62 -9.80 0.24
N LEU A 22 11.08 -9.26 1.38
CA LEU A 22 11.74 -7.96 1.40
C LEU A 22 13.06 -8.00 0.61
N THR A 23 13.83 -9.09 0.77
CA THR A 23 15.08 -9.29 0.03
C THR A 23 14.83 -9.30 -1.48
N GLU A 24 13.79 -10.02 -1.92
CA GLU A 24 13.39 -10.07 -3.33
C GLU A 24 12.91 -8.69 -3.84
N LEU A 25 12.09 -7.97 -3.06
CA LEU A 25 11.63 -6.61 -3.40
C LEU A 25 12.83 -5.66 -3.61
N VAL A 26 13.79 -5.65 -2.68
CA VAL A 26 14.99 -4.80 -2.76
C VAL A 26 15.89 -5.23 -3.92
N ARG A 27 16.00 -6.54 -4.19
CA ARG A 27 16.76 -7.08 -5.33
C ARG A 27 16.17 -6.62 -6.65
N GLN A 28 14.85 -6.73 -6.83
CA GLN A 28 14.14 -6.25 -8.02
C GLN A 28 14.29 -4.73 -8.17
N LEU A 29 14.13 -3.97 -7.09
CA LEU A 29 14.31 -2.51 -7.12
C LEU A 29 15.71 -2.11 -7.58
N LYS A 30 16.75 -2.80 -7.11
CA LYS A 30 18.13 -2.55 -7.55
C LYS A 30 18.34 -2.92 -9.02
N LEU A 31 17.71 -3.99 -9.51
CA LEU A 31 17.77 -4.36 -10.92
C LEU A 31 17.12 -3.28 -11.79
N THR A 32 15.94 -2.81 -11.43
CA THR A 32 15.23 -1.73 -12.12
C THR A 32 16.01 -0.42 -12.11
N TYR A 33 16.64 -0.06 -10.98
CA TYR A 33 17.52 1.10 -10.90
C TYR A 33 18.70 1.02 -11.88
N ARG A 34 19.28 -0.18 -12.06
CA ARG A 34 20.34 -0.43 -13.05
C ARG A 34 19.82 -0.33 -14.49
N GLN A 35 18.65 -0.89 -14.77
CA GLN A 35 18.00 -0.81 -16.07
C GLN A 35 17.65 0.64 -16.46
N ALA A 36 17.33 1.48 -15.48
CA ALA A 36 17.13 2.92 -15.66
C ALA A 36 18.42 3.72 -15.87
N GLY A 37 19.58 3.07 -15.94
CA GLY A 37 20.88 3.72 -16.19
C GLY A 37 21.58 4.27 -14.94
N ASN A 38 21.21 3.81 -13.74
CA ASN A 38 21.75 4.29 -12.46
C ASN A 38 21.66 5.82 -12.27
N PRO A 39 20.46 6.41 -12.42
CA PRO A 39 20.30 7.86 -12.33
C PRO A 39 20.72 8.39 -10.95
N SER A 40 21.39 9.54 -10.90
CA SER A 40 21.77 10.14 -9.61
C SER A 40 20.55 10.40 -8.73
N TYR A 41 20.71 10.37 -7.40
CA TYR A 41 19.61 10.69 -6.48
C TYR A 41 19.02 12.07 -6.76
N ARG A 42 19.84 13.06 -7.11
CA ARG A 42 19.35 14.40 -7.50
C ARG A 42 18.44 14.36 -8.73
N THR A 43 18.74 13.49 -9.70
CA THR A 43 17.90 13.28 -10.88
C THR A 43 16.56 12.67 -10.48
N ILE A 44 16.56 11.62 -9.65
CA ILE A 44 15.32 10.97 -9.16
C ILE A 44 14.42 11.99 -8.46
N ILE A 45 14.98 12.78 -7.53
CA ILE A 45 14.21 13.76 -6.74
C ILE A 45 13.49 14.77 -7.62
N ARG A 46 14.14 15.23 -8.71
CA ARG A 46 13.54 16.17 -9.67
C ARG A 46 12.37 15.59 -10.46
N THR A 47 12.31 14.27 -10.61
CA THR A 47 11.26 13.58 -11.35
C THR A 47 10.07 13.20 -10.47
N THR A 48 10.27 13.03 -9.15
CA THR A 48 9.20 12.66 -8.22
C THR A 48 8.25 13.82 -7.92
N SER A 49 6.96 13.53 -7.79
CA SER A 49 5.95 14.56 -7.50
C SER A 49 5.84 14.91 -6.02
N ILE A 50 6.15 13.95 -5.13
CA ILE A 50 6.03 14.09 -3.67
C ILE A 50 7.32 14.68 -3.05
N GLY A 51 8.38 14.90 -3.85
CA GLY A 51 9.64 15.47 -3.38
C GLY A 51 10.38 14.54 -2.42
N LEU A 52 10.68 13.31 -2.88
CA LEU A 52 11.45 12.37 -2.06
C LEU A 52 12.79 12.99 -1.64
N SER A 53 13.21 12.77 -0.41
CA SER A 53 14.53 13.22 0.05
C SER A 53 15.62 12.17 -0.30
N THR A 54 16.87 12.62 -0.42
CA THR A 54 18.04 11.75 -0.61
C THR A 54 18.13 10.65 0.46
N SER A 55 17.82 10.99 1.71
CA SER A 55 17.85 10.04 2.83
C SER A 55 16.72 9.02 2.74
N THR A 56 15.53 9.43 2.28
CA THR A 56 14.42 8.51 2.00
C THR A 56 14.79 7.51 0.91
N ILE A 57 15.33 7.96 -0.22
CA ILE A 57 15.75 7.08 -1.32
C ILE A 57 16.80 6.08 -0.83
N SER A 58 17.81 6.54 -0.10
CA SER A 58 18.85 5.69 0.48
C SER A 58 18.26 4.62 1.41
N ARG A 59 17.31 4.99 2.28
CA ARG A 59 16.60 4.06 3.18
C ARG A 59 15.81 3.02 2.40
N ILE A 60 15.18 3.36 1.26
CA ILE A 60 14.45 2.40 0.45
C ILE A 60 15.39 1.33 -0.13
N PHE A 61 16.56 1.71 -0.65
CA PHE A 61 17.53 0.77 -1.22
C PHE A 61 18.24 -0.13 -0.19
N THR A 62 18.21 0.27 1.08
CA THR A 62 18.89 -0.41 2.21
C THR A 62 17.90 -0.86 3.28
N ALA A 63 16.61 -0.92 2.94
CA ALA A 63 15.55 -1.06 3.92
C ALA A 63 15.61 -2.42 4.63
N ARG A 64 15.55 -2.40 5.96
CA ARG A 64 15.32 -3.59 6.80
C ARG A 64 13.84 -3.89 7.04
N LYS A 65 12.97 -2.98 6.60
CA LYS A 65 11.50 -3.09 6.63
C LYS A 65 10.95 -2.62 5.29
N PRO A 66 9.78 -3.10 4.84
CA PRO A 66 9.14 -2.59 3.63
C PRO A 66 8.98 -1.06 3.69
N PRO A 67 9.32 -0.34 2.62
CA PRO A 67 9.08 1.10 2.57
C PRO A 67 7.57 1.38 2.50
N LYS A 68 7.17 2.63 2.81
CA LYS A 68 5.79 3.07 2.54
C LYS A 68 5.46 2.92 1.05
N TRP A 69 4.25 2.45 0.74
CA TRP A 69 3.83 2.18 -0.63
C TRP A 69 3.89 3.42 -1.53
N GLU A 70 3.54 4.59 -1.01
CA GLU A 70 3.56 5.86 -1.76
C GLU A 70 4.99 6.23 -2.16
N ASN A 71 5.95 6.07 -1.23
CA ASN A 71 7.35 6.38 -1.49
C ASN A 71 7.97 5.42 -2.51
N LEU A 72 7.62 4.13 -2.44
CA LEU A 72 8.06 3.14 -3.41
C LEU A 72 7.47 3.42 -4.79
N THR A 73 6.18 3.75 -4.86
CA THR A 73 5.48 4.09 -6.11
C THR A 73 6.13 5.29 -6.80
N GLU A 74 6.38 6.39 -6.08
CA GLU A 74 7.04 7.57 -6.66
C GLU A 74 8.46 7.26 -7.14
N LEU A 75 9.22 6.46 -6.39
CA LEU A 75 10.54 6.03 -6.81
C LEU A 75 10.46 5.21 -8.10
N LEU A 76 9.57 4.23 -8.18
CA LEU A 76 9.40 3.38 -9.38
C LEU A 76 8.98 4.19 -10.60
N LEU A 77 8.07 5.16 -10.44
CA LEU A 77 7.69 6.09 -11.51
C LEU A 77 8.89 6.92 -11.98
N ALA A 78 9.71 7.42 -11.07
CA ALA A 78 10.93 8.15 -11.41
C ALA A 78 12.00 7.28 -12.10
N LEU A 79 11.94 5.96 -11.92
CA LEU A 79 12.78 4.98 -12.62
C LEU A 79 12.17 4.51 -13.95
N GLY A 80 11.03 5.07 -14.37
CA GLY A 80 10.40 4.77 -15.65
C GLY A 80 9.55 3.50 -15.67
N VAL A 81 9.22 2.94 -14.51
CA VAL A 81 8.31 1.79 -14.42
C VAL A 81 6.88 2.23 -14.76
N SER A 82 6.19 1.45 -15.60
CA SER A 82 4.82 1.76 -16.00
C SER A 82 3.86 1.69 -14.80
N ARG A 83 2.80 2.50 -14.82
CA ARG A 83 1.75 2.48 -13.77
C ARG A 83 1.07 1.11 -13.66
N GLU A 84 0.98 0.38 -14.77
CA GLU A 84 0.37 -0.94 -14.79
C GLU A 84 1.24 -1.98 -14.09
N ASP A 85 2.55 -1.99 -14.38
CA ASP A 85 3.50 -2.86 -13.69
C ASP A 85 3.56 -2.56 -12.20
N ILE A 86 3.46 -1.27 -11.83
CA ILE A 86 3.43 -0.86 -10.42
C ILE A 86 2.22 -1.48 -9.71
N LYS A 87 1.02 -1.39 -10.30
CA LYS A 87 -0.22 -1.91 -9.71
C LYS A 87 -0.27 -3.43 -9.63
N THR A 88 0.33 -4.11 -10.60
CA THR A 88 0.26 -5.58 -10.72
C THR A 88 1.45 -6.23 -10.03
N THR A 89 2.65 -6.08 -10.61
CA THR A 89 3.86 -6.78 -10.19
C THR A 89 4.43 -6.20 -8.89
N TRP A 90 4.63 -4.89 -8.83
CA TRP A 90 5.31 -4.28 -7.68
C TRP A 90 4.44 -4.23 -6.44
N HIS A 91 3.14 -3.95 -6.60
CA HIS A 91 2.21 -3.96 -5.48
C HIS A 91 2.12 -5.34 -4.82
N ARG A 92 2.12 -6.42 -5.63
CA ARG A 92 2.18 -7.79 -5.11
C ARG A 92 3.47 -8.05 -4.33
N LEU A 93 4.63 -7.68 -4.87
CA LEU A 93 5.92 -7.87 -4.17
C LEU A 93 5.98 -7.09 -2.85
N TRP A 94 5.52 -5.84 -2.88
CA TRP A 94 5.44 -4.99 -1.70
C TRP A 94 4.50 -5.58 -0.65
N MET A 95 3.29 -6.01 -1.05
CA MET A 95 2.30 -6.59 -0.15
C MET A 95 2.80 -7.88 0.52
N LEU A 96 3.52 -8.74 -0.21
CA LEU A 96 4.12 -9.93 0.39
C LEU A 96 5.17 -9.57 1.45
N ALA A 97 6.01 -8.58 1.17
CA ALA A 97 7.00 -8.09 2.13
C ALA A 97 6.34 -7.40 3.34
N ASP A 98 5.26 -6.64 3.11
CA ASP A 98 4.51 -5.94 4.16
C ASP A 98 3.75 -6.90 5.06
N ASN A 99 3.06 -7.91 4.51
CA ASN A 99 2.39 -8.95 5.26
C ASN A 99 3.36 -9.77 6.13
N GLU A 100 4.60 -9.99 5.65
CA GLU A 100 5.61 -10.68 6.45
C GLU A 100 6.16 -9.81 7.58
N ALA A 101 6.38 -8.51 7.32
CA ALA A 101 6.88 -7.57 8.31
C ALA A 101 5.82 -7.15 9.35
N ASN A 102 4.55 -7.14 8.94
CA ASN A 102 3.38 -6.75 9.70
C ASN A 102 2.31 -7.85 9.57
N PRO A 103 2.54 -9.05 10.13
CA PRO A 103 1.55 -10.12 10.07
C PRO A 103 0.29 -9.65 10.78
N LEU A 104 -0.88 -9.92 10.17
CA LEU A 104 -2.17 -9.75 10.82
C LEU A 104 -2.24 -10.76 11.97
N THR A 105 -1.78 -10.35 13.14
CA THR A 105 -2.00 -11.13 14.35
C THR A 105 -3.48 -10.99 14.67
N GLY A 106 -4.22 -12.09 14.82
CA GLY A 106 -5.66 -12.06 15.13
C GLY A 106 -6.04 -11.31 16.42
N THR A 107 -5.05 -10.77 17.13
CA THR A 107 -5.13 -9.85 18.27
C THR A 107 -5.25 -8.37 17.89
N ASP A 108 -5.17 -8.04 16.60
CA ASP A 108 -5.40 -6.69 16.11
C ASP A 108 -6.89 -6.39 16.36
N ASN A 109 -7.18 -5.74 17.48
CA ASN A 109 -8.51 -5.35 17.98
C ASN A 109 -9.32 -4.45 17.02
N ALA A 110 -8.93 -4.36 15.74
CA ALA A 110 -9.75 -3.87 14.64
C ALA A 110 -10.91 -4.82 14.32
N GLY A 111 -10.86 -6.06 14.81
CA GLY A 111 -12.06 -6.85 15.05
C GLY A 111 -12.83 -6.20 16.20
N GLY A 112 -13.63 -5.17 15.92
CA GLY A 112 -14.77 -4.87 16.77
C GLY A 112 -15.45 -6.21 17.04
N GLU A 113 -15.54 -6.58 18.32
CA GLU A 113 -15.98 -7.88 18.84
C GLU A 113 -16.80 -8.62 17.78
N LEU A 114 -16.17 -9.56 17.06
CA LEU A 114 -16.87 -10.35 16.04
C LEU A 114 -18.03 -10.97 16.79
N LEU A 115 -19.23 -10.43 16.58
CA LEU A 115 -20.41 -10.90 17.28
C LEU A 115 -20.45 -12.40 17.04
N PRO A 116 -20.57 -13.22 18.10
CA PRO A 116 -20.51 -14.67 17.97
C PRO A 116 -21.45 -15.09 16.84
N ALA A 117 -20.93 -15.92 15.93
CA ALA A 117 -21.67 -16.38 14.76
C ALA A 117 -23.08 -16.81 15.18
N GLY A 118 -24.10 -16.12 14.67
CA GLY A 118 -25.51 -16.36 15.02
C GLY A 118 -26.18 -15.31 15.89
N ARG A 119 -25.45 -14.34 16.49
CA ARG A 119 -26.09 -13.18 17.10
C ARG A 119 -26.39 -12.11 16.06
N ARG A 120 -27.66 -12.08 15.64
CA ARG A 120 -28.24 -10.92 14.96
C ARG A 120 -28.16 -9.71 15.91
N PRO A 121 -27.51 -8.59 15.53
CA PRO A 121 -27.61 -7.35 16.29
C PRO A 121 -29.10 -7.02 16.52
N LYS A 122 -29.48 -6.62 17.74
CA LYS A 122 -30.90 -6.40 18.08
C LYS A 122 -31.54 -5.31 17.23
N ASP A 123 -30.72 -4.40 16.71
CA ASP A 123 -31.14 -3.19 16.01
C ASP A 123 -30.86 -3.23 14.50
N VAL A 124 -30.71 -4.42 13.91
CA VAL A 124 -30.59 -4.56 12.44
C VAL A 124 -31.77 -5.32 11.82
N GLU A 125 -32.33 -4.72 10.78
CA GLU A 125 -33.36 -5.32 9.93
C GLU A 125 -32.70 -6.09 8.79
N VAL A 126 -33.36 -7.12 8.26
CA VAL A 126 -32.87 -7.82 7.06
C VAL A 126 -33.62 -7.27 5.86
N CYS A 127 -32.90 -6.81 4.84
CA CYS A 127 -33.52 -6.41 3.59
C CYS A 127 -34.11 -7.63 2.88
N HIS A 128 -35.42 -7.70 2.71
CA HIS A 128 -36.05 -8.80 1.96
C HIS A 128 -35.70 -8.78 0.46
N ARG A 129 -35.23 -7.65 -0.08
CA ARG A 129 -34.86 -7.52 -1.49
C ARG A 129 -33.48 -8.08 -1.81
N CYS A 130 -32.50 -7.96 -0.90
CA CYS A 130 -31.11 -8.37 -1.17
C CYS A 130 -30.47 -9.25 -0.09
N GLY A 131 -31.16 -9.51 1.03
CA GLY A 131 -30.64 -10.32 2.13
C GLY A 131 -29.63 -9.63 3.04
N ALA A 132 -29.30 -8.35 2.80
CA ALA A 132 -28.34 -7.61 3.63
C ALA A 132 -28.92 -7.28 5.01
N TRP A 133 -28.05 -7.21 6.03
CA TRP A 133 -28.39 -6.63 7.33
C TRP A 133 -28.26 -5.12 7.27
N ILE A 134 -29.30 -4.41 7.71
CA ILE A 134 -29.46 -2.97 7.56
C ILE A 134 -29.54 -2.33 8.95
N ALA A 135 -28.67 -1.35 9.22
CA ALA A 135 -28.76 -0.49 10.39
C ALA A 135 -29.66 0.76 10.16
N ASP A 136 -29.86 1.17 8.90
CA ASP A 136 -30.74 2.28 8.51
C ASP A 136 -31.54 1.93 7.23
N THR A 137 -32.81 1.60 7.41
CA THR A 137 -33.74 1.17 6.36
C THR A 137 -34.00 2.27 5.32
N ALA A 138 -33.96 3.55 5.71
CA ALA A 138 -34.19 4.67 4.79
C ALA A 138 -32.97 4.89 3.87
N LEU A 139 -31.76 4.84 4.43
CA LEU A 139 -30.53 4.93 3.64
C LEU A 139 -30.41 3.76 2.65
N HIS A 140 -30.74 2.55 3.11
CA HIS A 140 -30.67 1.36 2.28
C HIS A 140 -31.72 1.36 1.15
N THR A 141 -32.95 1.78 1.44
CA THR A 141 -34.00 1.93 0.42
C THR A 141 -33.60 2.94 -0.67
N ARG A 142 -32.97 4.06 -0.29
CA ARG A 142 -32.45 5.05 -1.26
C ARG A 142 -31.36 4.46 -2.15
N TRP A 143 -30.45 3.65 -1.59
CA TRP A 143 -29.44 2.94 -2.36
C TRP A 143 -30.07 2.00 -3.40
N HIS A 144 -31.10 1.24 -3.01
CA HIS A 144 -31.85 0.39 -3.93
C HIS A 144 -32.55 1.18 -5.06
N ALA A 145 -33.08 2.35 -4.76
CA ALA A 145 -33.67 3.23 -5.78
C ALA A 145 -32.63 3.76 -6.77
N GLY A 146 -31.42 4.12 -6.29
CA GLY A 146 -30.32 4.56 -7.15
C GLY A 146 -29.82 3.45 -8.09
N VAL A 147 -29.55 2.25 -7.54
CA VAL A 147 -29.07 1.10 -8.34
C VAL A 147 -30.08 0.71 -9.42
N ALA A 148 -31.39 0.71 -9.10
CA ALA A 148 -32.43 0.38 -10.06
C ALA A 148 -32.54 1.38 -11.23
N ARG A 149 -32.12 2.63 -11.01
CA ARG A 149 -32.08 3.68 -12.04
C ARG A 149 -30.76 3.73 -12.82
N GLY A 150 -29.80 2.84 -12.51
CA GLY A 150 -28.44 2.93 -13.05
C GLY A 150 -27.66 4.13 -12.50
N GLU A 151 -28.14 4.75 -11.42
CA GLU A 151 -27.47 5.86 -10.75
C GLU A 151 -26.42 5.29 -9.79
N MET A 152 -25.14 5.50 -10.09
CA MET A 152 -24.04 5.15 -9.19
C MET A 152 -24.22 5.85 -7.84
N SER A 153 -23.83 5.17 -6.75
CA SER A 153 -23.97 5.66 -5.38
C SER A 153 -23.36 7.07 -5.22
N PRO A 154 -23.94 7.97 -4.42
CA PRO A 154 -23.40 9.32 -4.17
C PRO A 154 -21.93 9.33 -3.71
N ASN A 155 -21.48 8.26 -3.05
CA ASN A 155 -20.09 8.12 -2.59
C ASN A 155 -19.13 7.80 -3.77
N GLU A 156 -19.61 7.07 -4.76
CA GLU A 156 -18.90 6.82 -6.02
C GLU A 156 -18.82 8.10 -6.87
N GLN A 157 -19.90 8.89 -6.91
CA GLN A 157 -19.92 10.18 -7.61
C GLN A 157 -18.94 11.20 -7.01
N LYS A 158 -18.78 11.24 -5.68
CA LYS A 158 -17.73 12.05 -5.03
C LYS A 158 -16.33 11.62 -5.48
N SER A 159 -16.09 10.33 -5.58
CA SER A 159 -14.79 9.77 -5.97
C SER A 159 -14.43 10.11 -7.43
N VAL A 160 -15.41 10.07 -8.34
CA VAL A 160 -15.25 10.47 -9.74
C VAL A 160 -15.00 11.98 -9.88
N ASN A 161 -15.69 12.82 -9.10
CA ASN A 161 -15.52 14.27 -9.16
C ASN A 161 -14.16 14.75 -8.61
N VAL A 162 -13.61 14.06 -7.61
CA VAL A 162 -12.24 14.33 -7.13
C VAL A 162 -11.20 13.98 -8.20
N ALA A 163 -11.41 12.90 -8.97
CA ALA A 163 -10.53 12.51 -10.07
C ALA A 163 -10.54 13.51 -11.24
N ARG A 164 -11.67 14.18 -11.51
CA ARG A 164 -11.79 15.19 -12.58
C ARG A 164 -11.17 16.54 -12.24
N ARG A 165 -11.13 16.94 -10.96
CA ARG A 165 -10.53 18.22 -10.53
C ARG A 165 -9.00 18.23 -10.45
N ARG A 166 -8.35 17.08 -10.66
CA ARG A 166 -6.88 16.93 -10.60
C ARG A 166 -6.23 16.78 -11.98
N ARG A 167 -6.95 17.11 -13.05
CA ARG A 167 -6.40 17.24 -14.41
C ARG A 167 -6.24 18.71 -14.77
#